data_AF-Q8ZVV5-F1
#
_entry.id   AF-Q8ZVV5-F1
#
_cell.length_a   1.000
_cell.length_b   1.000
_cell.length_c   1.000
_cell.angle_alpha   90.00
_cell.angle_beta   90.00
_cell.angle_gamma   90.00
#
_symmetry.space_group_name_H-M   'P 1'
#
loop_
_entity.id
_entity.type
_entity.pdbx_description
1 polymer ?
#
loop_
_entity_poly.entity_id
_entity_poly.type
_entity_poly.pdbx_seq_one_letter_code
_entity_poly.pdbx_strand_id
1 'polypeptide(L)'
;MEEYVEKLRIEYTLYSLPGVDTRVKVRFKDERGNEVAHINIRWHRNELRAFSASVREKAERLASILNALGASVEAKEYGGEWRIGLTTGSISGSF
;
A
#
# COMPACT_ATOMS: atom_id res chain seq x y z
N MET A 1 15.49 -12.05 2.36
CA MET A 1 14.30 -11.16 2.31
C MET A 1 14.58 -9.91 1.46
N GLU A 2 15.84 -9.57 1.14
CA GLU A 2 16.25 -8.43 0.31
C GLU A 2 16.07 -8.64 -1.21
N GLU A 3 16.14 -9.86 -1.73
CA GLU A 3 16.16 -10.12 -3.19
C GLU A 3 14.83 -9.78 -3.92
N TYR A 4 13.73 -9.60 -3.19
CA TYR A 4 12.40 -9.40 -3.79
C TYR A 4 12.12 -7.95 -4.22
N VAL A 5 12.81 -6.96 -3.65
CA VAL A 5 12.48 -5.53 -3.90
C VAL A 5 13.18 -4.98 -5.13
N GLU A 6 14.37 -5.48 -5.47
CA GLU A 6 15.18 -4.96 -6.58
C GLU A 6 14.53 -5.11 -7.97
N LYS A 7 13.44 -5.90 -8.08
CA LYS A 7 12.76 -6.21 -9.35
C LYS A 7 11.30 -5.76 -9.40
N LEU A 8 10.78 -5.06 -8.39
CA LEU A 8 9.39 -4.60 -8.39
C LEU A 8 9.22 -3.37 -9.27
N ARG A 9 8.28 -3.44 -10.22
CA ARG A 9 7.81 -2.26 -10.94
C ARG A 9 6.71 -1.59 -10.13
N ILE A 10 6.90 -0.30 -9.83
CA ILE A 10 5.92 0.50 -9.09
C ILE A 10 5.23 1.42 -10.09
N GLU A 11 3.91 1.30 -10.20
CA GLU A 11 3.08 2.17 -11.03
C GLU A 11 2.08 2.92 -10.16
N TYR A 12 1.78 4.16 -10.51
CA TYR A 12 0.73 4.94 -9.85
C TYR A 12 -0.34 5.39 -10.85
N THR A 13 -1.59 5.41 -10.39
CA THR A 13 -2.71 5.99 -11.13
C THR A 13 -3.42 6.99 -10.22
N LEU A 14 -3.51 8.24 -10.68
CA LEU A 14 -4.31 9.26 -10.04
C LEU A 14 -5.76 9.12 -10.50
N TYR A 15 -6.67 8.98 -9.53
CA TYR A 15 -8.11 9.05 -9.77
C TYR A 15 -8.61 10.36 -9.19
N SER A 16 -8.93 11.29 -10.09
CA SER A 16 -9.52 12.59 -9.81
C SER A 16 -10.81 12.69 -10.62
N LEU A 17 -11.95 12.56 -9.94
CA LEU A 17 -13.28 12.72 -10.54
C LEU A 17 -13.99 13.88 -9.83
N PRO A 18 -14.78 14.69 -10.56
CA PRO A 18 -15.58 15.75 -9.93
C PRO A 18 -16.47 15.18 -8.82
N GLY A 19 -16.42 15.78 -7.64
CA GLY A 19 -17.24 15.37 -6.48
C GLY A 19 -16.78 14.11 -5.75
N VAL A 20 -15.62 13.54 -6.09
CA VAL A 20 -15.03 12.38 -5.39
C VAL A 20 -13.66 12.76 -4.81
N ASP A 21 -13.40 12.35 -3.57
CA ASP A 21 -12.10 12.52 -2.95
C ASP A 21 -11.00 11.91 -3.83
N THR A 22 -10.00 12.74 -4.12
CA THR A 22 -8.86 12.32 -4.94
C THR A 22 -8.14 11.14 -4.27
N ARG A 23 -7.86 10.10 -5.05
CA ARG A 23 -7.10 8.94 -4.58
C ARG A 23 -6.00 8.57 -5.56
N VAL A 24 -4.88 8.13 -5.02
CA VAL A 24 -3.78 7.53 -5.78
C VAL A 24 -3.80 6.03 -5.52
N LYS A 25 -3.87 5.22 -6.57
CA LYS A 25 -3.62 3.78 -6.47
C LYS A 25 -2.18 3.52 -6.86
N VAL A 26 -1.38 3.00 -5.93
CA VAL A 26 -0.02 2.52 -6.20
C VAL A 26 -0.08 1.01 -6.36
N ARG A 27 0.38 0.49 -7.50
CA ARG A 27 0.44 -0.94 -7.82
C ARG A 27 1.90 -1.39 -7.80
N PHE A 28 2.14 -2.52 -7.16
CA PHE A 28 3.40 -3.24 -7.19
C PHE A 28 3.24 -4.40 -8.16
N LYS A 29 4.12 -4.47 -9.16
CA LYS A 29 4.09 -5.47 -10.21
C LYS A 29 5.38 -6.28 -10.26
N ASP A 30 5.26 -7.56 -10.61
CA ASP A 30 6.41 -8.41 -10.92
C ASP A 30 7.05 -8.04 -12.28
N GLU A 31 8.16 -8.69 -12.62
CA GLU A 31 8.87 -8.47 -13.89
C GLU A 31 8.02 -8.75 -15.13
N ARG A 32 7.01 -9.61 -14.99
CA ARG A 32 6.06 -9.97 -16.05
C ARG A 32 4.89 -8.98 -16.15
N GLY A 33 4.82 -8.00 -15.25
CA GLY A 33 3.78 -6.97 -15.21
C GLY A 33 2.52 -7.35 -14.44
N ASN A 34 2.50 -8.49 -13.74
CA ASN A 34 1.34 -8.90 -12.96
C ASN A 34 1.27 -8.11 -11.65
N GLU A 35 0.07 -7.64 -11.28
CA GLU A 35 -0.17 -6.96 -10.00
C GLU A 35 0.01 -7.97 -8.85
N VAL A 36 1.06 -7.80 -8.05
CA VAL A 36 1.32 -8.63 -6.87
C VAL A 36 0.69 -8.04 -5.60
N ALA A 37 0.60 -6.71 -5.54
CA ALA A 37 -0.02 -5.98 -4.45
C ALA A 37 -0.41 -4.56 -4.90
N HIS A 38 -1.29 -3.90 -4.15
CA HIS A 38 -1.55 -2.48 -4.33
C HIS A 38 -1.93 -1.81 -3.02
N ILE A 39 -1.75 -0.50 -2.96
CA ILE A 39 -2.23 0.35 -1.88
C ILE A 39 -2.97 1.56 -2.45
N ASN A 40 -4.06 1.97 -1.80
CA ASN A 40 -4.78 3.19 -2.14
C ASN A 40 -4.45 4.26 -1.11
N ILE A 41 -4.03 5.42 -1.60
CA ILE A 41 -3.72 6.61 -0.81
C ILE A 41 -4.80 7.64 -1.08
N ARG A 42 -5.49 8.11 -0.05
CA ARG A 42 -6.49 9.18 -0.17
C ARG A 42 -6.57 9.99 1.10
N TRP A 43 -7.10 11.20 0.96
CA TRP A 43 -7.58 11.96 2.11
C TRP A 43 -8.78 11.25 2.71
N HIS A 44 -8.80 11.13 4.03
CA HIS A 44 -9.95 10.66 4.77
C HIS A 44 -10.10 11.54 6.01
N ARG A 45 -11.18 12.33 6.05
CA ARG A 45 -11.32 13.44 7.01
C ARG A 45 -10.14 14.39 6.88
N ASN A 46 -9.33 14.54 7.93
CA ASN A 46 -8.25 15.53 8.01
C ASN A 46 -6.85 14.89 7.89
N GLU A 47 -6.76 13.65 7.43
CA GLU A 47 -5.51 12.91 7.38
C GLU A 47 -5.37 12.12 6.08
N LEU A 48 -4.12 12.00 5.62
CA LEU A 48 -3.77 11.16 4.50
C LEU A 48 -3.69 9.71 5.00
N ARG A 49 -4.55 8.85 4.46
CA ARG A 49 -4.55 7.42 4.80
C ARG A 49 -4.16 6.60 3.59
N ALA A 50 -3.31 5.62 3.82
CA ALA A 50 -3.00 4.60 2.84
C ALA A 50 -3.50 3.24 3.36
N PHE A 51 -4.34 2.57 2.56
CA PHE A 51 -4.92 1.29 2.92
C PHE A 51 -5.09 0.37 1.72
N SER A 52 -5.09 -0.93 2.02
CA SER A 52 -5.46 -1.99 1.09
C SER A 52 -6.46 -2.89 1.78
N ALA A 53 -7.53 -3.29 1.08
CA ALA A 53 -8.47 -4.30 1.55
C ALA A 53 -8.34 -5.48 0.59
N SER A 54 -7.89 -6.62 1.11
CA SER A 54 -7.63 -7.80 0.28
C SER A 54 -7.81 -9.08 1.08
N VAL A 55 -7.60 -10.21 0.40
CA VAL A 55 -7.34 -11.50 1.05
C VAL A 55 -6.03 -11.44 1.84
N ARG A 56 -5.91 -12.30 2.85
CA ARG A 56 -4.77 -12.39 3.77
C ARG A 56 -3.41 -12.35 3.07
N GLU A 57 -3.20 -13.25 2.09
CA GLU A 57 -1.92 -13.40 1.39
C GLU A 57 -1.46 -12.08 0.72
N LYS A 58 -2.38 -11.38 0.07
CA LYS A 58 -2.07 -10.09 -0.59
C LYS A 58 -1.76 -8.99 0.43
N ALA A 59 -2.42 -9.02 1.59
CA ALA A 59 -2.14 -8.08 2.67
C ALA A 59 -0.77 -8.36 3.28
N GLU A 60 -0.47 -9.61 3.67
CA GLU A 60 0.84 -9.98 4.23
C GLU A 60 1.99 -9.68 3.25
N ARG A 61 1.76 -9.92 1.95
CA ARG A 61 2.74 -9.58 0.90
C ARG A 61 2.97 -8.08 0.79
N LEU A 62 1.91 -7.27 0.82
CA LEU A 62 2.03 -5.82 0.82
C LEU A 62 2.77 -5.31 2.07
N ALA A 63 2.49 -5.87 3.25
CA ALA A 63 3.19 -5.51 4.47
C ALA A 63 4.69 -5.79 4.35
N SER A 64 5.04 -6.97 3.82
CA SER A 64 6.44 -7.35 3.59
C SER A 64 7.16 -6.39 2.65
N ILE A 65 6.53 -5.99 1.53
CA ILE A 65 7.09 -5.02 0.59
C ILE A 65 7.31 -3.67 1.28
N LEU A 66 6.31 -3.16 1.99
CA LEU A 66 6.39 -1.86 2.65
C LEU A 66 7.44 -1.85 3.78
N ASN A 67 7.55 -2.94 4.54
CA ASN A 67 8.58 -3.09 5.57
C ASN A 67 9.99 -3.09 4.96
N ALA A 68 10.18 -3.76 3.82
CA ALA A 68 11.45 -3.73 3.10
C ALA A 68 11.76 -2.34 2.49
N LEU A 69 10.75 -1.52 2.23
CA LEU A 69 10.89 -0.11 1.82
C LEU A 69 11.05 0.86 3.00
N GLY A 70 11.22 0.36 4.23
CA GLY A 70 11.49 1.16 5.42
C GLY A 70 10.26 1.69 6.16
N ALA A 71 9.06 1.22 5.83
CA ALA A 71 7.88 1.47 6.65
C ALA A 71 7.79 0.47 7.81
N SER A 72 7.00 0.77 8.84
CA SER A 72 6.64 -0.20 9.89
C SER A 72 5.14 -0.48 9.82
N VAL A 73 4.78 -1.60 9.19
CA VAL A 73 3.37 -1.98 8.95
C VAL A 73 3.09 -3.45 9.21
N GLU A 74 1.85 -3.73 9.59
CA GLU A 74 1.33 -5.07 9.82
C GLU A 74 0.00 -5.27 9.07
N ALA A 75 -0.21 -6.48 8.56
CA ALA A 75 -1.50 -6.90 8.02
C ALA A 75 -2.41 -7.38 9.17
N LYS A 76 -3.63 -6.85 9.25
CA LYS A 76 -4.60 -7.15 10.32
C LYS A 76 -5.96 -7.46 9.73
N GLU A 77 -6.66 -8.41 10.33
CA GLU A 77 -8.04 -8.73 9.98
C GLU A 77 -9.02 -7.74 10.62
N TYR A 78 -9.91 -7.19 9.81
CA TYR A 78 -10.98 -6.28 10.22
C TYR A 78 -12.27 -6.63 9.47
N GLY A 79 -13.25 -7.19 10.20
CA GLY A 79 -14.58 -7.47 9.65
C GLY A 79 -14.58 -8.45 8.46
N GLY A 80 -13.72 -9.47 8.52
CA GLY A 80 -13.59 -10.49 7.46
C GLY A 80 -12.68 -10.08 6.28
N GLU A 81 -12.10 -8.88 6.32
CA GLU A 81 -11.12 -8.41 5.34
C GLU A 81 -9.75 -8.22 5.97
N TRP A 82 -8.68 -8.53 5.22
CA TRP A 82 -7.33 -8.23 5.66
C TRP A 82 -6.91 -6.86 5.15
N ARG A 83 -6.42 -6.03 6.07
CA ARG A 83 -6.09 -4.63 5.81
C ARG A 83 -4.72 -4.25 6.35
N ILE A 84 -4.11 -3.28 5.70
CA ILE A 84 -2.92 -2.57 6.19
C ILE A 84 -3.27 -1.10 6.28
N GLY A 85 -2.83 -0.44 7.36
CA GLY A 85 -2.92 0.99 7.52
C GLY A 85 -1.53 1.60 7.60
N LEU A 86 -1.29 2.61 6.78
CA LEU A 86 -0.12 3.49 6.85
C LEU A 86 -0.59 4.86 7.31
N THR A 87 -0.06 5.30 8.45
CA THR A 87 -0.23 6.67 8.96
C THR A 87 1.07 7.44 8.81
N THR A 88 1.03 8.77 8.92
CA THR A 88 2.25 9.60 8.84
C THR A 88 3.28 9.24 9.92
N GLY A 89 2.84 8.71 11.06
CA GLY A 89 3.74 8.20 12.11
C GLY A 89 4.38 6.84 11.82
N SER A 90 3.96 6.15 10.75
CA SER A 90 4.47 4.83 10.35
C SER A 90 5.69 4.88 9.43
N ILE A 91 6.09 6.09 9.00
CA ILE A 91 7.28 6.34 8.18
C ILE A 91 8.37 6.84 9.12
N SER A 92 9.27 5.95 9.56
CA SER A 92 10.47 6.34 10.29
C SER A 92 11.53 6.86 9.32
N GLY A 93 11.27 8.01 8.71
CA GLY A 93 12.29 8.81 8.06
C GLY A 93 12.84 9.77 9.10
N SER A 94 14.00 9.45 9.69
CA SER A 94 14.86 10.49 10.27
C SER A 94 15.23 11.45 9.14
N PHE A 95 14.59 12.62 9.12
CA PHE A 95 14.98 13.76 8.28
C PHE A 95 16.24 14.41 8.84
#